data_AF-A0A067NI15-F1
#
_entry.id   AF-A0A067NI15-F1
#
_cell.length_a   1.000
_cell.length_b   1.000
_cell.length_c   1.000
_cell.angle_alpha   90.00
_cell.angle_beta   90.00
_cell.angle_gamma   90.00
#
_symmetry.space_group_name_H-M   'P 1'
#
loop_
_entity.id
_entity.type
_entity.pdbx_description
1 polymer ?
#
loop_
_entity_poly.entity_id
_entity_poly.type
_entity_poly.pdbx_seq_one_letter_code
_entity_poly.pdbx_strand_id
1 'polypeptide(L)'
;MSCAGLGDFVYKTRGSHVAAKTGLKFDDGSELAADVVLFATGLGDSKSAMTAVCDEEIYSKAGRVWGLDPEGEIHAAWRDIGVPNMWFMMGNLALCRFHSKHVALQIKAIEEGVFGTRYKL
;
A
#
# COMPACT_ATOMS: atom_id res chain seq x y z
N MET A 1 -31.34 4.94 3.95
CA MET A 1 -30.06 5.67 4.16
C MET A 1 -30.29 7.11 3.74
N SER A 2 -30.18 8.07 4.67
CA SER A 2 -30.35 9.49 4.36
C SER A 2 -29.01 10.14 4.07
N CYS A 3 -28.93 10.89 2.96
CA CYS A 3 -27.86 11.87 2.78
C CYS A 3 -28.07 12.97 3.81
N ALA A 4 -27.12 13.18 4.72
CA ALA A 4 -27.13 14.32 5.63
C ALA A 4 -26.23 15.40 5.01
N GLY A 5 -26.79 16.59 4.78
CA GLY A 5 -26.05 17.73 4.24
C GLY A 5 -25.38 18.52 5.35
N LEU A 6 -24.07 18.70 5.27
CA LEU A 6 -23.34 19.79 5.92
C LEU A 6 -22.97 20.77 4.79
N GLY A 7 -23.87 21.69 4.45
CA GLY A 7 -23.72 22.60 3.30
C GLY A 7 -23.88 21.92 1.93
N ASP A 8 -23.35 22.54 0.87
CA ASP A 8 -23.42 22.06 -0.54
C ASP A 8 -22.67 20.74 -0.81
N PHE A 9 -22.12 20.09 0.23
CA PHE A 9 -21.40 18.84 0.11
C PHE A 9 -22.30 17.66 0.49
N VAL A 10 -22.52 16.76 -0.48
CA VAL A 10 -23.18 15.47 -0.25
C VAL A 10 -22.12 14.38 -0.18
N TYR A 11 -22.19 13.55 0.86
CA TYR A 11 -21.27 12.44 1.05
C TYR A 11 -22.02 11.10 1.15
N LYS A 12 -21.58 10.10 0.38
CA LYS A 12 -22.04 8.71 0.46
C LYS A 12 -20.81 7.83 0.71
N THR A 13 -20.84 7.06 1.80
CA THR A 13 -19.68 6.35 2.36
C THR A 13 -19.37 5.01 1.68
N ARG A 14 -20.30 4.44 0.91
CA ARG A 14 -20.22 3.06 0.39
C ARG A 14 -21.01 2.91 -0.92
N GLY A 15 -20.59 1.96 -1.75
CA GLY A 15 -21.26 1.58 -3.00
C GLY A 15 -20.37 1.83 -4.23
N SER A 16 -20.46 0.94 -5.21
CA SER A 16 -19.81 1.14 -6.49
C SER A 16 -20.57 2.20 -7.29
N HIS A 17 -19.85 3.00 -8.07
CA HIS A 17 -20.41 4.13 -8.79
C HIS A 17 -19.71 4.32 -10.12
N VAL A 18 -20.42 4.97 -11.03
CA VAL A 18 -19.90 5.40 -12.33
C VAL A 18 -20.19 6.89 -12.52
N ALA A 19 -19.28 7.57 -13.21
CA ALA A 19 -19.52 8.94 -13.65
C ALA A 19 -20.69 8.96 -14.64
N ALA A 20 -21.67 9.80 -14.35
CA ALA A 20 -22.80 10.08 -15.23
C ALA A 20 -22.66 11.50 -15.80
N LYS A 21 -23.46 11.82 -16.83
CA LYS A 21 -23.39 13.12 -17.52
C LYS A 21 -23.58 14.33 -16.59
N THR A 22 -24.34 14.16 -15.51
CA THR A 22 -24.72 15.25 -14.58
C THR A 22 -24.39 14.92 -13.12
N GLY A 23 -23.50 13.95 -12.86
CA GLY A 23 -23.13 13.55 -11.50
C GLY A 23 -22.68 12.10 -11.40
N LEU A 24 -23.18 11.37 -10.40
CA LEU A 24 -22.83 9.97 -10.12
C LEU A 24 -24.06 9.06 -10.20
N LYS A 25 -23.88 7.87 -10.76
CA LYS A 25 -24.86 6.79 -10.69
C LYS A 25 -24.30 5.63 -9.86
N PHE A 26 -25.10 5.16 -8.91
CA PHE A 26 -24.73 4.08 -8.00
C PHE A 26 -25.29 2.72 -8.48
N ASP A 27 -24.71 1.64 -7.97
CA ASP A 27 -25.13 0.25 -8.23
C ASP A 27 -26.57 -0.05 -7.77
N ASP A 28 -27.04 0.60 -6.71
CA ASP A 28 -28.44 0.55 -6.25
C ASP A 28 -29.43 1.27 -7.20
N GLY A 29 -28.94 1.86 -8.29
CA GLY A 29 -29.72 2.58 -9.29
C GLY A 29 -29.99 4.04 -8.93
N SER A 30 -29.65 4.51 -7.73
CA SER A 30 -29.78 5.91 -7.36
C SER A 30 -28.79 6.80 -8.11
N GLU A 31 -29.16 8.07 -8.29
CA GLU A 31 -28.32 9.08 -8.92
C GLU A 31 -28.14 10.27 -7.98
N LEU A 32 -26.94 10.87 -8.01
CA LEU A 32 -26.59 12.07 -7.28
C LEU A 32 -26.11 13.13 -8.28
N ALA A 33 -26.89 14.20 -8.42
CA ALA A 33 -26.49 15.35 -9.22
C ALA A 33 -25.30 16.05 -8.57
N ALA A 34 -24.30 16.42 -9.37
CA ALA A 34 -23.13 17.14 -8.90
C ALA A 34 -22.53 17.98 -10.04
N ASP A 35 -22.13 19.20 -9.71
CA ASP A 35 -21.39 20.07 -10.64
C ASP A 35 -19.91 19.66 -10.76
N VAL A 36 -19.35 19.09 -9.69
CA VAL A 36 -17.95 18.62 -9.62
C VAL A 36 -17.88 17.29 -8.88
N VAL A 37 -17.11 16.34 -9.42
CA VAL A 37 -16.80 15.05 -8.79
C VAL A 37 -15.29 14.94 -8.55
N LEU A 38 -14.90 14.74 -7.29
CA LEU A 38 -13.50 14.57 -6.88
C LEU A 38 -13.22 13.10 -6.55
N PHE A 39 -12.37 12.45 -7.35
CA PHE A 39 -11.93 11.08 -7.09
C PHE A 39 -10.73 11.07 -6.15
N ALA A 40 -10.99 10.90 -4.85
CA ALA A 40 -9.97 10.70 -3.82
C ALA A 40 -9.71 9.20 -3.56
N THR A 41 -9.56 8.41 -4.63
CA THR A 41 -9.48 6.93 -4.59
C THR A 41 -8.18 6.37 -4.02
N GLY A 42 -7.22 7.25 -3.69
CA GLY A 42 -5.94 6.86 -3.10
C GLY A 42 -5.03 6.12 -4.09
N LEU A 43 -4.07 5.37 -3.54
CA LEU A 43 -3.17 4.49 -4.27
C LEU A 43 -3.50 3.03 -3.97
N GLY A 44 -3.18 2.15 -4.92
CA GLY A 44 -3.31 0.70 -4.74
C GLY A 44 -2.34 0.12 -3.71
N ASP A 45 -2.39 -1.20 -3.52
CA ASP A 45 -1.45 -1.91 -2.67
C ASP A 45 -0.01 -1.70 -3.17
N SER A 46 0.89 -1.26 -2.28
CA SER A 46 2.31 -1.05 -2.58
C SER A 46 3.01 -2.31 -3.07
N LYS A 47 2.54 -3.49 -2.62
CA LYS A 47 3.08 -4.78 -3.05
C LYS A 47 2.75 -5.11 -4.51
N SER A 48 1.73 -4.47 -5.10
CA SER A 48 1.30 -4.73 -6.48
C SER A 48 2.39 -4.49 -7.52
N ALA A 49 3.35 -3.60 -7.24
CA ALA A 49 4.49 -3.37 -8.13
C ALA A 49 5.33 -4.63 -8.38
N MET A 50 5.30 -5.60 -7.45
CA MET A 50 6.02 -6.86 -7.61
C MET A 50 5.48 -7.74 -8.73
N THR A 51 4.19 -7.65 -9.07
CA THR A 51 3.56 -8.54 -10.06
C THR A 51 4.09 -8.31 -11.48
N ALA A 52 4.76 -7.17 -11.72
CA ALA A 52 5.39 -6.88 -12.99
C ALA A 52 6.73 -7.62 -13.19
N VAL A 53 7.33 -8.16 -12.12
CA VAL A 53 8.69 -8.72 -12.13
C VAL A 53 8.76 -10.12 -11.52
N CYS A 54 7.87 -10.42 -10.57
CA CYS A 54 7.85 -11.65 -9.80
C CYS A 54 6.60 -12.47 -10.12
N ASP A 55 6.75 -13.79 -10.14
CA ASP A 55 5.64 -14.72 -10.30
C ASP A 55 4.69 -14.70 -9.09
N GLU A 56 3.48 -15.24 -9.30
CA GLU A 56 2.42 -15.29 -8.29
C GLU A 56 2.86 -15.99 -7.00
N GLU A 57 3.73 -17.00 -7.09
CA GLU A 57 4.27 -17.69 -5.92
C GLU A 57 5.08 -16.73 -5.01
N ILE A 58 5.93 -15.88 -5.59
CA ILE A 58 6.71 -14.89 -4.82
C ILE A 58 5.77 -13.83 -4.25
N TYR A 59 4.82 -13.36 -5.06
CA TYR A 59 3.83 -12.37 -4.63
C TYR A 59 2.99 -12.87 -3.45
N SER A 60 2.58 -14.14 -3.45
CA SER A 60 1.77 -14.72 -2.37
C SER A 60 2.55 -14.86 -1.05
N LYS A 61 3.86 -15.16 -1.11
CA LYS A 61 4.74 -15.24 0.07
C LYS A 61 5.10 -13.88 0.65
N ALA A 62 5.13 -12.85 -0.18
CA ALA A 62 5.49 -11.51 0.25
C ALA A 62 4.46 -10.96 1.25
N GLY A 63 4.94 -10.53 2.42
CA GLY A 63 4.15 -9.92 3.47
C GLY A 63 3.60 -8.55 3.08
N ARG A 64 2.84 -7.95 4.00
CA ARG A 64 2.33 -6.59 3.85
C ARG A 64 3.50 -5.62 3.67
N VAL A 65 3.38 -4.72 2.71
CA VAL A 65 4.32 -3.61 2.53
C VAL A 65 3.66 -2.34 3.06
N TRP A 66 4.42 -1.54 3.81
CA TRP A 66 3.98 -0.25 4.36
C TRP A 66 2.96 -0.34 5.51
N GLY A 67 2.71 0.80 6.14
CA GLY A 67 1.99 0.88 7.41
C GLY A 67 2.88 0.45 8.59
N LEU A 68 2.35 0.57 9.80
CA LEU A 68 3.07 0.24 11.03
C LEU A 68 2.60 -1.10 11.59
N ASP A 69 3.56 -1.90 12.05
CA ASP A 69 3.32 -3.10 12.85
C ASP A 69 2.98 -2.74 14.32
N PRO A 70 2.68 -3.72 15.19
CA PRO A 70 2.35 -3.45 16.61
C PRO A 70 3.46 -2.76 17.42
N GLU A 71 4.72 -2.78 16.95
CA GLU A 71 5.84 -2.06 17.56
C GLU A 71 6.00 -0.64 17.04
N GLY A 72 5.22 -0.25 16.03
CA GLY A 72 5.33 1.05 15.39
C GLY A 72 6.37 1.10 14.27
N GLU A 73 6.83 -0.04 13.76
CA GLU A 73 7.84 -0.14 12.71
C GLU A 73 7.20 -0.37 11.32
N ILE A 74 7.83 0.14 10.25
CA ILE A 74 7.26 0.06 8.88
C ILE A 74 7.30 -1.38 8.36
N HIS A 75 6.16 -1.98 8.00
CA HIS A 75 6.11 -3.35 7.46
C HIS A 75 6.95 -3.52 6.19
N ALA A 76 7.79 -4.57 6.17
CA ALA A 76 8.58 -5.12 5.07
C ALA A 76 9.53 -4.18 4.31
N ALA A 77 9.22 -2.90 4.16
CA ALA A 77 10.08 -1.92 3.53
C ALA A 77 11.41 -1.88 4.30
N TRP A 78 12.51 -2.18 3.61
CA TRP A 78 13.87 -2.25 4.20
C TRP A 78 14.07 -3.36 5.25
N ARG A 79 13.04 -4.17 5.51
CA ARG A 79 13.01 -5.28 6.46
C ARG A 79 12.70 -6.59 5.71
N ASP A 80 12.44 -7.64 6.46
CA ASP A 80 12.03 -8.91 5.88
C ASP A 80 10.62 -8.81 5.30
N ILE A 81 10.49 -9.22 4.04
CA ILE A 81 9.21 -9.35 3.35
C ILE A 81 8.70 -10.79 3.35
N GLY A 82 9.41 -11.75 3.95
CA GLY A 82 9.00 -13.16 3.99
C GLY A 82 9.48 -13.97 2.77
N VAL A 83 10.29 -13.36 1.91
CA VAL A 83 10.93 -14.02 0.76
C VAL A 83 12.45 -14.01 0.98
N PRO A 84 13.12 -15.17 1.02
CA PRO A 84 14.57 -15.25 1.21
C PRO A 84 15.33 -14.47 0.14
N ASN A 85 16.38 -13.76 0.55
CA ASN A 85 17.27 -12.99 -0.33
C ASN A 85 16.57 -11.93 -1.20
N MET A 86 15.42 -11.41 -0.74
CA MET A 86 14.69 -10.34 -1.41
C MET A 86 14.42 -9.19 -0.45
N TRP A 87 14.61 -7.97 -0.94
CA TRP A 87 14.35 -6.74 -0.19
C TRP A 87 13.44 -5.84 -0.99
N PHE A 88 12.42 -5.30 -0.33
CA PHE A 88 11.51 -4.32 -0.94
C PHE A 88 11.88 -2.92 -0.43
N MET A 89 12.28 -2.05 -1.36
CA MET A 89 12.75 -0.70 -1.07
C MET A 89 11.70 0.30 -1.55
N MET A 90 11.13 1.06 -0.63
CA MET A 90 10.09 2.06 -0.92
C MET A 90 10.17 3.24 0.05
N GLY A 91 9.69 4.39 -0.40
CA GLY A 91 9.61 5.61 0.38
C GLY A 91 10.23 6.78 -0.34
N ASN A 92 10.35 7.91 0.35
CA ASN A 92 11.05 9.07 -0.18
C ASN A 92 12.57 8.90 -0.12
N LEU A 93 13.29 9.85 -0.72
CA LEU A 93 14.75 9.82 -0.78
C LEU A 93 15.42 9.78 0.61
N ALA A 94 14.81 10.38 1.64
CA ALA A 94 15.36 10.38 3.00
C ALA A 94 15.33 8.97 3.61
N LEU A 95 14.19 8.27 3.51
CA LEU A 95 14.06 6.87 3.93
C LEU A 95 15.02 5.98 3.15
N CYS A 96 15.07 6.14 1.82
CA CYS A 96 15.95 5.34 0.97
C CYS A 96 17.42 5.51 1.37
N ARG A 97 17.86 6.75 1.57
CA ARG A 97 19.25 7.06 1.98
C ARG A 97 19.57 6.46 3.34
N PHE A 98 18.66 6.56 4.30
CA PHE A 98 18.85 6.05 5.65
C PHE A 98 18.94 4.52 5.68
N HIS A 99 18.03 3.82 5.00
CA HIS A 99 17.92 2.37 5.11
C HIS A 99 18.81 1.58 4.14
N SER A 100 19.29 2.17 3.05
CA SER A 100 20.15 1.46 2.08
C SER A 100 21.40 0.85 2.72
N LYS A 101 22.04 1.57 3.66
CA LYS A 101 23.21 1.04 4.39
C LYS A 101 22.84 -0.19 5.24
N HIS A 102 21.68 -0.17 5.87
CA HIS A 102 21.21 -1.30 6.68
C HIS A 102 21.00 -2.54 5.81
N VAL A 103 20.33 -2.40 4.66
CA VAL A 103 20.14 -3.51 3.71
C VAL A 103 21.49 -4.03 3.20
N ALA A 104 22.41 -3.14 2.82
CA ALA A 104 23.75 -3.54 2.35
C ALA A 104 24.54 -4.32 3.42
N LEU A 105 24.45 -3.92 4.68
CA LEU A 105 25.09 -4.65 5.79
C LEU A 105 24.42 -6.01 6.04
N GLN A 106 23.10 -6.13 5.89
CA GLN A 106 22.41 -7.43 5.97
C GLN A 106 22.90 -8.37 4.85
N ILE A 107 22.92 -7.89 3.60
CA ILE A 107 23.44 -8.64 2.45
C ILE A 107 24.87 -9.09 2.72
N LYS A 108 25.74 -8.16 3.14
CA LYS A 108 27.14 -8.48 3.40
C LYS A 108 27.30 -9.53 4.51
N ALA A 109 26.53 -9.42 5.59
CA ALA A 109 26.55 -10.41 6.66
C ALA A 109 26.07 -11.80 6.18
N ILE A 110 25.10 -11.86 5.25
CA ILE A 110 24.63 -13.13 4.66
C ILE A 110 25.74 -13.76 3.83
N GLU A 111 26.41 -12.97 2.99
CA GLU A 111 27.52 -13.43 2.15
C GLU A 111 28.70 -13.94 2.97
N GLU A 112 28.99 -13.30 4.11
CA GLU A 112 30.07 -13.70 5.03
C GLU A 112 29.65 -14.82 6.01
N GLY A 113 28.40 -15.28 5.97
CA GLY A 113 27.91 -16.32 6.87
C GLY A 113 27.78 -15.90 8.35
N VAL A 114 27.72 -14.58 8.62
CA VAL A 114 27.59 -14.01 9.97
C VAL A 114 26.22 -13.38 10.24
N PHE A 115 25.31 -13.43 9.27
CA PHE A 115 23.92 -13.05 9.45
C PHE A 115 23.23 -14.10 10.32
N GLY A 116 23.20 -13.84 11.63
CA GLY A 116 22.58 -14.72 12.62
C GLY A 116 21.07 -14.84 12.44
N THR A 117 20.33 -14.94 13.53
CA THR A 117 18.87 -15.05 13.47
C THR A 117 18.23 -13.69 13.21
N ARG A 118 17.35 -13.64 12.22
CA ARG A 118 16.53 -12.46 11.93
C ARG A 118 15.53 -12.21 13.07
N TYR A 119 15.39 -10.94 13.45
CA TYR A 119 14.35 -10.51 14.39
C TYR A 119 12.95 -10.81 13.85
N LYS A 120 12.09 -11.33 14.71
CA LYS A 120 10.67 -11.58 14.42
C LYS A 120 9.86 -11.10 15.62
N LEU A 121 8.80 -10.37 15.31
CA LEU A 121 7.67 -10.13 16.20
C LEU A 121 6.94 -11.45 16.53
#